data_AF-A0A438HQT8-F1
#
_entry.id   AF-A0A438HQT8-F1
#
_cell.length_a   1.000
_cell.length_b   1.000
_cell.length_c   1.000
_cell.angle_alpha   90.00
_cell.angle_beta   90.00
_cell.angle_gamma   90.00
#
_symmetry.space_group_name_H-M   'P 1'
#
loop_
_entity.id
_entity.type
_entity.pdbx_description
1 polymer ?
#
loop_
_entity_poly.entity_id
_entity_poly.type
_entity_poly.pdbx_seq_one_letter_code
_entity_poly.pdbx_strand_id
1 'polypeptide(L)' 'MVVEGWAPQKKILGHTSIGGFVSHCGWSSIMESIKFGVPIVAIPMQIDQPFNAKLLEAVGVGVEVKK' A
#
# COMPACT_ATOMS: atom_id res chain seq x y z
N MET A 1 -8.25 3.35 -18.20
CA MET A 1 -6.95 3.97 -18.49
C MET A 1 -5.87 3.19 -17.76
N VAL A 2 -4.74 2.92 -18.40
CA VAL A 2 -3.56 2.28 -17.78
C VAL A 2 -2.41 3.26 -17.94
N VAL A 3 -1.62 3.46 -16.87
CA VAL A 3 -0.44 4.34 -16.88
C VAL A 3 0.80 3.46 -16.90
N GLU A 4 1.69 3.69 -17.87
CA GLU A 4 2.98 3.01 -17.96
C GLU A 4 4.08 3.87 -17.31
N GLY A 5 5.04 3.22 -16.65
CA GLY A 5 6.12 3.90 -15.96
C GLY A 5 5.72 4.47 -14.61
N TRP A 6 5.82 5.79 -14.44
CA TRP A 6 5.63 6.45 -13.15
C TRP A 6 4.27 7.17 -13.06
N ALA A 7 3.66 7.09 -11.89
CA ALA A 7 2.43 7.82 -11.57
C ALA A 7 2.60 8.61 -10.25
N PRO A 8 1.92 9.75 -10.09
CA PRO A 8 2.05 10.60 -8.90
C PRO A 8 1.32 9.99 -7.68
N GLN A 9 1.88 8.93 -7.10
CA GLN A 9 1.29 8.10 -6.03
C GLN A 9 0.63 8.92 -4.92
N LYS A 10 1.36 9.89 -4.34
CA LYS A 10 0.84 10.74 -3.26
C LYS A 10 -0.43 11.52 -3.66
N LYS A 11 -0.51 12.02 -4.90
CA LYS A 11 -1.71 12.72 -5.40
C LYS A 11 -2.86 11.74 -5.62
N ILE A 12 -2.55 10.54 -6.11
CA ILE A 12 -3.54 9.47 -6.34
C ILE A 12 -4.12 9.03 -4.99
N LEU A 13 -3.28 8.64 -4.03
CA LEU A 13 -3.72 8.19 -2.69
C LEU A 13 -4.50 9.27 -1.94
N GLY A 14 -4.23 10.56 -2.19
CA GLY A 14 -4.98 11.66 -1.60
C GLY A 14 -6.32 11.98 -2.28
N HIS A 15 -6.67 11.28 -3.36
CA HIS A 15 -7.92 11.53 -4.09
C HIS A 15 -9.08 10.74 -3.49
N THR A 16 -10.24 11.38 -3.31
CA THR A 16 -11.42 10.80 -2.64
C THR A 16 -12.01 9.58 -3.33
N SER A 17 -11.71 9.39 -4.63
CA SER A 17 -12.14 8.21 -5.38
C SER A 17 -11.31 6.94 -5.11
N ILE A 18 -10.19 7.02 -4.38
CA ILE A 18 -9.35 5.86 -4.10
C ILE A 18 -9.83 5.16 -2.83
N GLY A 19 -10.33 3.92 -2.99
CA GLY A 19 -10.80 3.09 -1.89
C GLY A 19 -9.82 2.02 -1.41
N GLY A 20 -8.67 1.85 -2.08
CA GLY A 20 -7.68 0.83 -1.71
C GLY A 20 -6.38 0.93 -2.51
N PHE A 21 -5.31 0.35 -1.96
CA PHE A 21 -3.97 0.38 -2.54
C PHE A 21 -3.31 -1.00 -2.50
N VAL A 22 -3.02 -1.56 -3.67
CA VAL A 22 -2.20 -2.77 -3.79
C VAL A 22 -0.73 -2.36 -3.76
N SER A 23 0.04 -2.87 -2.81
CA SER A 23 1.41 -2.41 -2.56
C SER A 23 2.36 -3.55 -2.27
N HIS A 24 3.63 -3.36 -2.63
CA HIS A 24 4.72 -4.23 -2.20
C HIS A 24 5.18 -3.95 -0.76
N CYS A 25 4.50 -3.07 -0.02
CA CYS A 25 4.79 -2.80 1.41
C CYS A 25 6.14 -2.14 1.68
N GLY A 26 6.63 -1.31 0.75
CA GLY A 26 7.71 -0.37 1.03
C GLY A 26 7.26 0.68 2.06
N TRP A 27 8.12 0.99 3.04
CA TRP A 27 7.76 1.84 4.19
C TRP A 27 7.19 3.21 3.78
N SER A 28 7.80 3.88 2.79
CA SER A 28 7.29 5.18 2.32
C SER A 28 5.87 5.08 1.74
N SER A 29 5.59 4.05 0.95
CA SER A 29 4.26 3.82 0.36
C SER A 29 3.21 3.50 1.43
N ILE A 30 3.61 2.75 2.46
CA ILE A 30 2.77 2.50 3.63
C ILE A 30 2.39 3.81 4.33
N MET A 31 3.39 4.64 4.63
CA MET A 31 3.16 5.90 5.33
C MET A 31 2.27 6.87 4.54
N GLU A 32 2.40 6.89 3.21
CA GLU A 32 1.49 7.65 2.36
C GLU A 32 0.06 7.12 2.41
N SER A 33 -0.13 5.79 2.33
CA SER A 33 -1.46 5.18 2.40
C SER A 33 -2.15 5.47 3.73
N ILE A 34 -1.43 5.29 4.85
CA ILE A 34 -1.94 5.56 6.21
C ILE A 34 -2.31 7.03 6.34
N LYS A 35 -1.47 7.94 5.85
CA LYS A 35 -1.73 9.39 5.89
C LYS A 35 -3.06 9.78 5.24
N PHE A 36 -3.42 9.12 4.15
CA PHE A 36 -4.67 9.40 3.43
C PHE A 36 -5.82 8.43 3.77
N GLY A 37 -5.62 7.53 4.73
CA GLY A 37 -6.65 6.58 5.17
C GLY A 37 -7.02 5.54 4.11
N VAL A 38 -6.10 5.20 3.21
CA VAL A 38 -6.34 4.21 2.15
C VAL A 38 -5.90 2.82 2.66
N PRO A 39 -6.78 1.81 2.70
CA PRO A 39 -6.44 0.47 3.15
C PRO A 39 -5.53 -0.25 2.14
N ILE A 40 -4.64 -1.11 2.64
CA ILE A 40 -3.60 -1.75 1.84
C ILE A 40 -3.91 -3.24 1.59
N VAL A 41 -3.77 -3.67 0.34
CA VAL A 41 -3.62 -5.09 -0.03
C VAL A 41 -2.13 -5.36 -0.23
N ALA A 42 -1.55 -6.13 0.67
CA ALA A 42 -0.11 -6.34 0.77
C ALA A 42 0.37 -7.52 -0.09
N ILE A 43 1.30 -7.26 -1.00
CA ILE A 43 1.99 -8.25 -1.86
C ILE A 43 3.51 -8.03 -1.74
N PRO A 44 4.12 -8.40 -0.60
CA PRO A 44 5.53 -8.10 -0.34
C PRO A 44 6.47 -8.84 -1.30
N MET A 45 7.57 -8.18 -1.70
CA MET A 45 8.52 -8.73 -2.68
C MET A 45 9.92 -8.97 -2.08
N GLN A 46 10.46 -8.05 -1.28
CA GLN A 46 11.89 -8.07 -0.90
C GLN A 46 12.18 -7.49 0.49
N ILE A 47 13.33 -7.90 1.06
CA ILE A 47 13.98 -7.33 2.27
C ILE A 47 13.02 -7.27 3.48
N ASP A 48 12.53 -6.07 3.79
CA ASP A 48 11.73 -5.73 4.98
C ASP A 48 10.23 -5.80 4.70
N GLN A 49 9.84 -5.84 3.43
CA GLN A 49 8.44 -5.80 2.99
C GLN A 49 7.57 -6.91 3.59
N PRO A 50 8.04 -8.18 3.73
CA PRO A 50 7.24 -9.21 4.39
C PRO A 50 6.98 -8.91 5.87
N PHE A 51 7.93 -8.26 6.57
CA PHE A 51 7.73 -7.84 7.96
C PHE A 51 6.73 -6.69 8.02
N ASN A 52 6.87 -5.71 7.12
CA ASN A 52 5.93 -4.60 7.01
C ASN A 52 4.51 -5.10 6.71
N ALA A 53 4.34 -6.05 5.79
CA ALA A 53 3.03 -6.65 5.46
C ALA A 53 2.34 -7.24 6.70
N LYS A 54 3.08 -8.04 7.48
CA LYS A 54 2.57 -8.61 8.75
C LYS A 54 2.21 -7.54 9.77
N LEU A 55 3.02 -6.48 9.88
CA LEU A 55 2.73 -5.37 10.78
C LEU A 55 1.44 -4.65 10.38
N LEU A 56 1.23 -4.37 9.10
CA LEU A 56 0.02 -3.72 8.58
C LEU A 56 -1.24 -4.53 8.89
N GLU A 57 -1.17 -5.85 8.70
CA GLU A 57 -2.27 -6.76 9.02
C GLU A 57 -2.53 -6.79 10.53
N ALA A 58 -1.48 -6.89 11.35
CA ALA A 58 -1.60 -6.89 12.80
C ALA A 58 -2.22 -5.60 13.38
N VAL A 59 -1.96 -4.44 12.76
CA VAL A 59 -2.55 -3.15 13.18
C VAL A 59 -3.87 -2.84 12.48
N GLY A 60 -4.38 -3.72 11.62
CA GLY A 60 -5.70 -3.60 10.99
C GLY A 60 -5.81 -2.55 9.89
N VAL A 61 -4.70 -2.16 9.26
CA VAL A 61 -4.70 -1.15 8.16
C VAL A 61 -4.62 -1.77 6.77
N GLY A 62 -4.56 -3.11 6.70
CA GLY A 62 -4.50 -3.85 5.45
C GLY A 62 -4.59 -5.36 5.66
N VAL A 63 -4.49 -6.11 4.58
CA VAL A 63 -4.49 -7.58 4.56
C VAL A 63 -3.31 -8.11 3.75
N GLU A 64 -2.65 -9.15 4.23
CA GLU A 64 -1.59 -9.85 3.47
C GLU A 64 -2.20 -10.89 2.53
N VAL A 65 -1.82 -10.85 1.25
CA VAL A 65 -2.24 -11.87 0.30
C VAL A 65 -1.53 -13.19 0.61
N LYS A 66 -2.30 -14.20 1.00
CA LYS A 66 -1.78 -15.56 1.21
C LYS A 66 -1.34 -16.17 -0.11
N LYS A 67 -0.17 -16.81 -0.11
CA LYS A 67 0.34 -17.60 -1.24
C LYS A 67 -0.32 -18.96 -1.30
#